data_AF-A0A2X2EXB4-F1
#
_entry.id   AF-A0A2X2EXB4-F1
#
_cell.length_a   1.000
_cell.length_b   1.000
_cell.length_c   1.000
_cell.angle_alpha   90.00
_cell.angle_beta   90.00
_cell.angle_gamma   90.00
#
_symmetry.space_group_name_H-M   'P 1'
#
loop_
_entity.id
_entity.type
_entity.pdbx_description
1 polymer ?
#
loop_
_entity_poly.entity_id
_entity_poly.type
_entity_poly.pdbx_seq_one_letter_code
_entity_poly.pdbx_strand_id
1 'polypeptide(L)'
;MLERCRNAQERWGGVHQMIDRWLQERQKLVTAYQALQLEPQLAPMVNHKGLEQLCDLLVDYVSAGHFEIYEQLMNEAKAFDDQRAMEFAHTVYPRLQALTEAALNFNDRCDSGDCHEPARLLVELQQLGKLLDERFELEDCLIEVLHNSHQLQPMSTPGVAASQQPVY
;
A
#
# COMPACT_ATOMS: atom_id res chain seq x y z
N MET A 1 9.20 21.84 22.99
CA MET A 1 7.89 21.50 22.40
C MET A 1 7.79 21.92 20.92
N LEU A 2 8.26 23.11 20.51
CA LEU A 2 8.22 23.53 19.10
C LEU A 2 9.14 22.74 18.15
N GLU A 3 10.32 22.29 18.60
CA GLU A 3 11.23 21.46 17.79
C GLU A 3 10.65 20.07 17.48
N ARG A 4 9.83 19.51 18.38
CA ARG A 4 9.16 18.23 18.16
C ARG A 4 8.08 18.34 17.08
N CYS A 5 7.34 19.45 17.06
CA CYS A 5 6.35 19.73 16.02
C CYS A 5 7.02 19.95 14.65
N ARG A 6 8.14 20.68 14.59
CA ARG A 6 8.85 20.92 13.31
C ARG A 6 9.43 19.63 12.72
N ASN A 7 10.05 18.79 13.55
CA ASN A 7 10.55 17.47 13.12
C ASN A 7 9.41 16.54 12.70
N ALA A 8 8.26 16.59 13.38
CA ALA A 8 7.10 15.80 12.99
C ALA A 8 6.63 16.22 11.59
N GLN A 9 6.44 17.53 11.35
CA GLN A 9 5.94 18.07 10.08
C GLN A 9 6.87 17.82 8.88
N GLU A 10 8.20 17.91 9.08
CA GLU A 10 9.20 17.57 8.06
C GLU A 10 9.23 16.07 7.75
N ARG A 11 9.16 15.20 8.78
CA ARG A 11 9.06 13.74 8.59
C ARG A 11 7.80 13.38 7.82
N TRP A 12 6.71 14.05 8.14
CA TRP A 12 5.39 13.80 7.58
C TRP A 12 5.27 14.21 6.11
N GLY A 13 5.85 15.35 5.73
CA GLY A 13 5.99 15.72 4.32
C GLY A 13 6.83 14.72 3.52
N GLY A 14 7.80 14.07 4.16
CA GLY A 14 8.58 12.97 3.57
C GLY A 14 7.77 11.69 3.36
N VAL A 15 7.00 11.27 4.37
CA VAL A 15 6.13 10.07 4.27
C VAL A 15 5.03 10.26 3.23
N HIS A 16 4.43 11.46 3.17
CA HIS A 16 3.41 11.77 2.16
C HIS A 16 3.95 11.63 0.73
N GLN A 17 5.12 12.20 0.44
CA GLN A 17 5.76 12.08 -0.88
C GLN A 17 6.12 10.63 -1.24
N MET A 18 6.48 9.83 -0.24
CA MET A 18 6.78 8.42 -0.42
C MET A 18 5.52 7.62 -0.76
N ILE A 19 4.41 7.87 -0.07
CA ILE A 19 3.10 7.28 -0.39
C ILE A 19 2.65 7.67 -1.79
N ASP A 20 2.78 8.94 -2.18
CA ASP A 20 2.43 9.42 -3.52
C ASP A 20 3.18 8.67 -4.63
N ARG A 21 4.49 8.46 -4.44
CA ARG A 21 5.32 7.69 -5.39
C ARG A 21 4.86 6.23 -5.45
N TRP A 22 4.58 5.62 -4.30
CA TRP A 22 4.11 4.24 -4.27
C TRP A 22 2.74 4.05 -4.94
N LEU A 23 1.82 5.00 -4.79
CA LEU A 23 0.54 5.01 -5.51
C LEU A 23 0.74 5.21 -7.03
N GLN A 24 1.77 5.93 -7.46
CA GLN A 24 2.14 5.99 -8.87
C GLN A 24 2.65 4.64 -9.39
N GLU A 25 3.44 3.90 -8.60
CA GLU A 25 3.85 2.54 -8.96
C GLU A 25 2.64 1.59 -9.03
N ARG A 26 1.67 1.72 -8.10
CA ARG A 26 0.38 1.01 -8.19
C ARG A 26 -0.32 1.27 -9.52
N GLN A 27 -0.40 2.54 -9.95
CA GLN A 27 -1.04 2.88 -11.22
C GLN A 27 -0.32 2.26 -12.43
N LYS A 28 1.01 2.20 -12.42
CA LYS A 28 1.79 1.52 -13.48
C LYS A 28 1.48 0.03 -13.50
N LEU A 29 1.46 -0.63 -12.34
CA LEU A 29 1.11 -2.05 -12.20
C LEU A 29 -0.29 -2.33 -12.76
N VAL A 30 -1.29 -1.54 -12.37
CA VAL A 30 -2.68 -1.68 -12.87
C VAL A 30 -2.74 -1.49 -14.39
N THR A 31 -2.03 -0.51 -14.92
CA THR A 31 -1.99 -0.24 -16.37
C THR A 31 -1.37 -1.43 -17.13
N ALA A 32 -0.27 -1.99 -16.63
CA ALA A 32 0.36 -3.17 -17.22
C ALA A 32 -0.59 -4.39 -17.18
N TYR A 33 -1.26 -4.61 -16.05
CA TYR A 33 -2.24 -5.68 -15.90
C TYR A 33 -3.41 -5.56 -16.88
N GLN A 34 -3.95 -4.35 -17.05
CA GLN A 34 -5.04 -4.10 -18.00
C GLN A 34 -4.62 -4.32 -19.45
N ALA A 35 -3.39 -3.92 -19.81
CA ALA A 35 -2.87 -4.15 -21.15
C ALA A 35 -2.85 -5.65 -21.52
N LEU A 36 -2.51 -6.51 -20.55
CA LEU A 36 -2.51 -7.97 -20.74
C LEU A 36 -3.91 -8.57 -20.90
N GLN A 37 -4.94 -7.96 -20.28
CA GLN A 37 -6.32 -8.43 -20.40
C GLN A 37 -7.03 -8.02 -21.69
N LEU A 38 -6.58 -6.94 -22.35
CA LEU A 38 -7.22 -6.41 -23.56
C LEU A 38 -6.82 -7.13 -24.84
N GLU A 39 -5.69 -7.88 -24.83
CA GLU A 39 -5.18 -8.59 -26.01
C GLU A 39 -4.96 -10.11 -25.81
N PRO A 40 -5.95 -10.87 -25.29
CA PRO A 40 -5.78 -12.30 -24.99
C PRO A 40 -5.56 -13.16 -26.24
N GLN A 41 -5.95 -12.69 -27.43
CA GLN A 41 -5.75 -13.38 -28.71
C GLN A 41 -4.37 -13.20 -29.38
N LEU A 42 -3.48 -12.34 -28.85
CA LEU A 42 -2.11 -12.14 -29.37
C LEU A 42 -1.04 -12.99 -28.64
N ALA A 43 -1.51 -13.93 -27.82
CA ALA A 43 -0.77 -14.56 -26.73
C ALA A 43 0.50 -15.40 -27.05
N PRO A 44 0.78 -16.00 -28.23
CA PRO A 44 1.88 -16.97 -28.27
C PRO A 44 3.29 -16.37 -28.31
N MET A 45 3.49 -15.14 -28.79
CA MET A 45 4.85 -14.58 -28.96
C MET A 45 4.98 -13.08 -28.64
N VAL A 46 3.90 -12.29 -28.76
CA VAL A 46 3.98 -10.84 -28.63
C VAL A 46 3.88 -10.37 -27.18
N ASN A 47 3.27 -11.18 -26.30
CA ASN A 47 2.92 -10.73 -24.95
C ASN A 47 3.88 -11.17 -23.83
N HIS A 48 4.98 -11.87 -24.16
CA HIS A 48 5.97 -12.30 -23.15
C HIS A 48 6.62 -11.08 -22.47
N LYS A 49 7.01 -10.08 -23.27
CA LYS A 49 7.57 -8.83 -22.75
C LYS A 49 6.58 -8.05 -21.86
N GLY A 50 5.28 -8.09 -22.19
CA GLY A 50 4.25 -7.47 -21.36
C GLY A 50 4.08 -8.20 -20.03
N LEU A 51 4.17 -9.53 -20.05
CA LEU A 51 4.12 -10.37 -18.85
C LEU A 51 5.36 -10.17 -17.97
N GLU A 52 6.56 -10.15 -18.55
CA GLU A 52 7.81 -9.81 -17.84
C GLU A 52 7.68 -8.44 -17.15
N GLN A 53 7.24 -7.42 -17.89
CA GLN A 53 7.02 -6.09 -17.34
C GLN A 53 6.00 -6.08 -16.19
N LEU A 54 4.91 -6.84 -16.30
CA LEU A 54 3.96 -6.98 -15.19
C LEU A 54 4.64 -7.59 -13.97
N CYS A 55 5.41 -8.66 -14.15
CA CYS A 55 6.08 -9.37 -13.06
C CYS A 55 7.11 -8.49 -12.35
N ASP A 56 7.93 -7.74 -13.11
CA ASP A 56 8.88 -6.76 -12.56
C ASP A 56 8.15 -5.71 -11.71
N LEU A 57 7.11 -5.08 -12.27
CA LEU A 57 6.31 -4.07 -11.57
C LEU A 57 5.62 -4.65 -10.32
N LEU A 58 5.15 -5.90 -10.39
CA LEU A 58 4.50 -6.57 -9.29
C LEU A 58 5.48 -6.78 -8.13
N VAL A 59 6.66 -7.34 -8.40
CA VAL A 59 7.70 -7.57 -7.39
C VAL A 59 8.15 -6.26 -6.77
N ASP A 60 8.43 -5.24 -7.59
CA ASP A 60 8.85 -3.92 -7.10
C ASP A 60 7.77 -3.32 -6.19
N TYR A 61 6.51 -3.37 -6.61
CA TYR A 61 5.38 -2.82 -5.87
C TYR A 61 5.16 -3.51 -4.52
N VAL A 62 5.12 -4.85 -4.50
CA VAL A 62 4.88 -5.60 -3.25
C VAL A 62 6.08 -5.51 -2.30
N SER A 63 7.30 -5.44 -2.83
CA SER A 63 8.52 -5.29 -2.06
C SER A 63 8.61 -3.91 -1.41
N ALA A 64 8.32 -2.84 -2.15
CA ALA A 64 8.28 -1.48 -1.60
C ALA A 64 7.27 -1.37 -0.45
N GLY A 65 6.09 -2.00 -0.60
CA GLY A 65 5.09 -2.10 0.46
C GLY A 65 5.67 -2.68 1.75
N HIS A 66 6.24 -3.89 1.67
CA HIS A 66 6.73 -4.63 2.84
C HIS A 66 7.98 -4.04 3.49
N PHE A 67 8.94 -3.56 2.70
CA PHE A 67 10.26 -3.16 3.21
C PHE A 67 10.38 -1.68 3.52
N GLU A 68 9.45 -0.85 3.05
CA GLU A 68 9.54 0.60 3.24
C GLU A 68 8.20 1.19 3.73
N ILE A 69 7.13 1.04 2.95
CA ILE A 69 5.89 1.79 3.19
C ILE A 69 5.23 1.42 4.51
N TYR A 70 5.03 0.13 4.78
CA TYR A 70 4.34 -0.31 5.98
C TYR A 70 5.10 0.06 7.26
N GLU A 71 6.43 0.04 7.22
CA GLU A 71 7.27 0.47 8.35
C GLU A 71 7.09 1.96 8.63
N GLN A 72 7.10 2.80 7.59
CA GLN A 72 6.93 4.25 7.77
C GLN A 72 5.54 4.61 8.29
N LEU A 73 4.48 3.99 7.77
CA LEU A 73 3.12 4.16 8.30
C LEU A 73 3.05 3.78 9.78
N MET A 74 3.70 2.67 10.16
CA MET A 74 3.73 2.24 11.55
C MET A 74 4.51 3.21 12.45
N ASN A 75 5.62 3.74 11.96
CA ASN A 75 6.42 4.73 12.67
C ASN A 75 5.66 6.05 12.87
N GLU A 76 4.78 6.40 11.94
CA GLU A 76 3.90 7.55 12.05
C GLU A 76 2.86 7.36 13.15
N ALA A 77 2.12 6.25 13.15
CA ALA A 77 1.17 5.93 14.22
C ALA A 77 1.82 5.92 15.62
N LYS A 78 3.07 5.41 15.72
CA LYS A 78 3.86 5.46 16.96
C LYS A 78 4.23 6.90 17.35
N ALA A 79 4.53 7.77 16.39
CA ALA A 79 4.90 9.16 16.68
C ALA A 79 3.73 9.98 17.24
N PHE A 80 2.50 9.62 16.88
CA PHE A 80 1.27 10.24 17.39
C PHE A 80 0.65 9.52 18.60
N ASP A 81 1.27 8.42 19.07
CA ASP A 81 0.77 7.57 20.16
C ASP A 81 -0.66 7.03 19.87
N ASP A 82 -0.96 6.77 18.59
CA ASP A 82 -2.28 6.33 18.14
C ASP A 82 -2.44 4.81 18.28
N GLN A 83 -2.69 4.38 19.50
CA GLN A 83 -2.80 2.95 19.84
C GLN A 83 -3.87 2.20 19.03
N ARG A 84 -4.96 2.87 18.62
CA ARG A 84 -6.00 2.26 17.79
C ARG A 84 -5.50 2.01 16.37
N ALA A 85 -4.77 2.96 15.79
CA ALA A 85 -4.15 2.77 14.48
C ALA A 85 -3.11 1.63 14.51
N MET A 86 -2.36 1.50 15.61
CA MET A 86 -1.39 0.40 15.77
C MET A 86 -2.06 -0.98 15.87
N GLU A 87 -3.12 -1.09 16.68
CA GLU A 87 -3.90 -2.32 16.79
C GLU A 87 -4.51 -2.73 15.44
N PHE A 88 -5.06 -1.76 14.70
CA PHE A 88 -5.57 -1.99 13.36
C PHE A 88 -4.49 -2.54 12.41
N ALA A 89 -3.32 -1.90 12.36
CA ALA A 89 -2.21 -2.34 11.53
C ALA A 89 -1.79 -3.79 11.83
N HIS A 90 -1.74 -4.18 13.11
CA HIS A 90 -1.44 -5.54 13.53
C HIS A 90 -2.46 -6.59 13.04
N THR A 91 -3.71 -6.20 12.83
CA THR A 91 -4.72 -7.10 12.24
C THR A 91 -4.60 -7.23 10.72
N VAL A 92 -4.13 -6.19 10.04
CA VAL A 92 -4.04 -6.13 8.58
C VAL A 92 -2.74 -6.74 8.04
N TYR A 93 -1.62 -6.55 8.73
CA TYR A 93 -0.31 -7.02 8.25
C TYR A 93 -0.21 -8.51 7.93
N PRO A 94 -0.76 -9.44 8.73
CA PRO A 94 -0.73 -10.86 8.39
C PRO A 94 -1.42 -11.16 7.05
N ARG A 95 -2.50 -10.43 6.74
CA ARG A 95 -3.20 -10.61 5.46
C ARG A 95 -2.41 -10.05 4.29
N LEU A 96 -1.80 -8.87 4.44
CA LEU A 96 -0.93 -8.29 3.43
C LEU A 96 0.29 -9.17 3.14
N GLN A 97 0.87 -9.79 4.18
CA GLN A 97 1.95 -10.76 4.01
C GLN A 97 1.50 -11.96 3.16
N ALA A 98 0.34 -12.55 3.47
CA ALA A 98 -0.19 -13.67 2.69
C ALA A 98 -0.47 -13.29 1.22
N LEU A 99 -0.96 -12.07 0.97
CA LEU A 99 -1.19 -11.56 -0.39
C LEU A 99 0.14 -11.36 -1.14
N THR A 100 1.18 -10.87 -0.47
CA THR A 100 2.52 -10.74 -1.05
C THR A 100 3.11 -12.11 -1.40
N GLU A 101 3.02 -13.10 -0.50
CA GLU A 101 3.47 -14.47 -0.78
C GLU A 101 2.73 -15.04 -1.99
N ALA A 102 1.42 -14.83 -2.11
CA ALA A 102 0.65 -15.27 -3.26
C ALA A 102 1.03 -14.54 -4.57
N ALA A 103 1.38 -13.25 -4.50
CA ALA A 103 1.88 -12.49 -5.65
C ALA A 103 3.27 -12.98 -6.12
N LEU A 104 4.18 -13.27 -5.18
CA LEU A 104 5.49 -13.84 -5.50
C LEU A 104 5.35 -15.24 -6.10
N ASN A 105 4.45 -16.07 -5.57
CA ASN A 105 4.16 -17.38 -6.14
C ASN A 105 3.62 -17.28 -7.59
N PHE A 106 2.86 -16.23 -7.92
CA PHE A 106 2.44 -15.98 -9.30
C PHE A 106 3.64 -15.67 -10.20
N ASN A 107 4.55 -14.80 -9.74
CA ASN A 107 5.76 -14.48 -10.48
C ASN A 107 6.61 -15.73 -10.77
N ASP A 108 6.87 -16.54 -9.73
CA ASP A 108 7.66 -17.77 -9.85
C ASP A 108 7.06 -18.76 -10.89
N ARG A 109 5.72 -18.84 -10.96
CA ARG A 109 5.04 -19.65 -11.97
C ARG A 109 5.23 -19.11 -13.39
N CYS A 110 5.20 -17.80 -13.56
CA CYS A 110 5.45 -17.20 -14.87
C CYS A 110 6.90 -17.38 -15.33
N ASP A 111 7.88 -17.24 -14.43
CA ASP A 111 9.29 -17.55 -14.71
C ASP A 111 9.52 -19.03 -15.06
N SER A 112 8.76 -19.93 -14.42
CA SER A 112 8.83 -21.37 -14.67
C SER A 112 8.19 -21.81 -15.99
N GLY A 113 7.54 -20.90 -16.71
CA GLY A 113 6.90 -21.15 -18.00
C GLY A 113 5.45 -21.64 -17.93
N ASP A 114 4.84 -21.70 -16.74
CA ASP A 114 3.43 -22.09 -16.58
C ASP A 114 2.47 -21.08 -17.23
N CYS A 115 2.92 -19.85 -17.41
CA CYS A 115 2.20 -18.75 -18.05
C CYS A 115 2.32 -18.74 -19.59
N HIS A 116 2.94 -19.75 -20.22
CA HIS A 116 3.14 -19.81 -21.68
C HIS A 116 1.90 -20.29 -22.43
N GLU A 117 0.96 -20.98 -21.76
CA GLU A 117 -0.30 -21.39 -22.36
C GLU A 117 -1.36 -20.27 -22.20
N PRO A 118 -1.97 -19.75 -23.28
CA PRO A 118 -2.89 -18.61 -23.21
C PRO A 118 -4.09 -18.80 -22.27
N ALA A 119 -4.68 -20.00 -22.26
CA ALA A 119 -5.82 -20.30 -21.40
C ALA A 119 -5.42 -20.31 -19.92
N ARG A 120 -4.24 -20.85 -19.60
CA ARG A 120 -3.70 -20.88 -18.24
C ARG A 120 -3.30 -19.49 -17.77
N LEU A 121 -2.62 -18.71 -18.63
CA LEU A 121 -2.28 -17.31 -18.36
C LEU A 121 -3.52 -16.48 -18.01
N LEU A 122 -4.63 -16.64 -18.75
CA LEU A 122 -5.86 -15.91 -18.45
C LEU A 122 -6.41 -16.24 -17.05
N VAL A 123 -6.36 -17.51 -16.64
CA VAL A 123 -6.79 -17.95 -15.30
C VAL A 123 -5.88 -17.36 -14.22
N GLU A 124 -4.57 -17.39 -14.42
CA GLU A 124 -3.59 -16.83 -13.49
C GLU A 124 -3.76 -15.30 -13.35
N LEU A 125 -3.96 -14.58 -14.46
CA LEU A 125 -4.24 -13.14 -14.45
C LEU A 125 -5.52 -12.82 -13.69
N GLN A 126 -6.60 -13.58 -13.89
CA GLN A 126 -7.85 -13.37 -13.14
C GLN A 126 -7.68 -13.60 -11.63
N GLN A 127 -6.85 -14.56 -11.23
CA GLN A 127 -6.54 -14.79 -9.82
C GLN A 127 -5.69 -13.67 -9.24
N LEU A 128 -4.68 -13.21 -9.99
CA LEU A 128 -3.85 -12.07 -9.62
C LEU A 128 -4.70 -10.80 -9.46
N GLY A 129 -5.65 -10.54 -10.35
CA GLY A 129 -6.55 -9.38 -10.26
C GLY A 129 -7.32 -9.34 -8.94
N LYS A 130 -7.90 -10.48 -8.52
CA LYS A 130 -8.62 -10.56 -7.23
C LYS A 130 -7.71 -10.33 -6.03
N LEU A 131 -6.49 -10.87 -6.11
CA LEU A 131 -5.47 -10.67 -5.08
C LEU A 131 -5.10 -9.19 -4.98
N LEU A 132 -4.86 -8.53 -6.12
CA LEU A 132 -4.51 -7.11 -6.17
C LEU A 132 -5.65 -6.23 -5.67
N ASP A 133 -6.90 -6.50 -6.04
CA ASP A 133 -8.06 -5.75 -5.54
C ASP A 133 -8.13 -5.79 -4.01
N GLU A 134 -8.07 -6.99 -3.41
CA GLU A 134 -8.07 -7.14 -1.96
C GLU A 134 -6.86 -6.45 -1.31
N ARG A 135 -5.68 -6.55 -1.93
CA ARG A 135 -4.47 -5.91 -1.44
C ARG A 135 -4.63 -4.39 -1.43
N PHE A 136 -5.15 -3.80 -2.50
CA PHE A 136 -5.34 -2.35 -2.60
C PHE A 136 -6.35 -1.85 -1.57
N GLU A 137 -7.44 -2.56 -1.33
CA GLU A 137 -8.42 -2.18 -0.29
C GLU A 137 -7.79 -2.12 1.11
N LEU A 138 -6.97 -3.12 1.45
CA LEU A 138 -6.27 -3.15 2.74
C LEU A 138 -5.23 -2.03 2.87
N GLU A 139 -4.51 -1.75 1.79
CA GLU A 139 -3.52 -0.68 1.75
C GLU A 139 -4.15 0.71 1.85
N ASP A 140 -5.28 0.92 1.19
CA ASP A 140 -6.04 2.17 1.29
C ASP A 140 -6.54 2.37 2.71
N CYS A 141 -7.00 1.30 3.36
CA CYS A 141 -7.37 1.34 4.77
C CYS A 141 -6.16 1.66 5.68
N LEU A 142 -4.97 1.12 5.39
CA LEU A 142 -3.75 1.46 6.14
C LEU A 142 -3.40 2.94 5.98
N ILE A 143 -3.40 3.47 4.75
CA ILE A 143 -3.10 4.88 4.49
C ILE A 143 -4.12 5.76 5.22
N GLU A 144 -5.41 5.42 5.16
CA GLU A 144 -6.45 6.21 5.80
C GLU A 144 -6.29 6.27 7.32
N VAL A 145 -6.09 5.11 7.95
CA VAL A 145 -6.04 4.99 9.40
C VAL A 145 -4.71 5.50 9.98
N LEU A 146 -3.58 5.21 9.32
CA LEU A 146 -2.24 5.49 9.87
C LEU A 146 -1.66 6.83 9.39
N HIS A 147 -2.17 7.42 8.30
CA HIS A 147 -1.64 8.66 7.73
C HIS A 147 -2.68 9.79 7.63
N ASN A 148 -3.81 9.56 6.95
CA ASN A 148 -4.80 10.63 6.73
C ASN A 148 -5.53 11.04 8.02
N SER A 149 -5.71 10.12 8.97
CA SER A 149 -6.31 10.41 10.28
C SER A 149 -5.53 11.49 11.06
N HIS A 150 -4.23 11.63 10.79
CA HIS A 150 -3.37 12.64 11.40
C HIS A 150 -3.31 13.95 10.57
N GLN A 151 -3.86 13.99 9.33
CA GLN A 151 -4.11 15.22 8.53
C GLN A 151 -5.23 16.08 9.04
N LEU A 152 -6.23 15.45 9.65
CA LEU A 152 -7.42 16.15 10.10
C LEU A 152 -7.37 16.53 11.58
N GLN A 153 -6.26 16.25 12.29
CA GLN A 153 -6.04 16.71 13.64
C GLN A 153 -5.11 17.94 13.66
N PRO A 154 -5.63 19.18 13.59
CA PRO A 154 -4.91 20.27 14.22
C PRO A 154 -4.85 19.92 15.70
N MET A 155 -3.63 19.76 16.24
CA MET A 155 -3.37 19.51 17.66
C MET A 155 -4.33 20.34 18.51
N SER A 156 -5.36 19.70 19.06
CA SER A 156 -6.25 20.35 20.01
C SER A 156 -5.42 20.59 21.26
N THR A 157 -4.97 21.83 21.43
CA THR A 157 -4.24 22.30 22.60
C THR A 157 -5.02 21.92 23.87
N PRO A 158 -4.44 21.15 24.82
CA PRO A 158 -5.09 20.90 26.08
C PRO A 158 -4.95 22.14 26.98
N GLY A 159 -6.08 22.78 27.23
CA GLY A 159 -6.34 23.49 28.48
C GLY A 159 -6.09 25.01 28.49
N VAL A 160 -7.16 25.77 28.69
CA VAL A 160 -7.21 26.66 29.86
C VAL A 160 -8.52 26.37 30.59
N ALA A 161 -8.44 25.57 31.65
CA ALA A 161 -9.49 25.49 32.64
C ALA A 161 -9.61 26.88 33.30
N ALA A 162 -10.59 27.67 32.87
CA ALA A 162 -10.96 28.91 33.53
C ALA A 162 -11.61 28.56 34.87
N SER A 163 -10.76 28.41 35.88
CA SER A 163 -11.15 28.49 37.28
C SER A 163 -11.43 29.95 37.58
N GLN A 164 -12.70 30.33 37.76
CA GLN A 164 -13.07 31.51 38.55
C GLN A 164 -14.52 31.37 39.05
N GLN A 165 -14.63 31.68 40.34
CA GLN A 165 -15.64 31.33 41.35
C GLN A 165 -17.01 32.03 41.19
N PRO A 166 -18.05 31.60 41.95
CA PRO A 166 -19.37 32.20 41.88
C PRO A 166 -19.44 33.52 42.66
N VAL A 167 -20.30 34.44 42.21
CA VAL A 167 -20.66 35.64 42.98
C VAL A 167 -22.16 35.56 43.28
N TYR A 168 -22.48 35.55 44.57
CA TYR A 168 -23.82 35.74 45.14
C TYR A 168 -24.20 37.23 45.08
#